data_AF-A0A661PFD0-F1
#
_entry.id   AF-A0A661PFD0-F1
#
_cell.length_a   1.000
_cell.length_b   1.000
_cell.length_c   1.000
_cell.angle_alpha   90.00
_cell.angle_beta   90.00
_cell.angle_gamma   90.00
#
_symmetry.space_group_name_H-M   'P 1'
#
loop_
_entity.id
_entity.type
_entity.pdbx_description
1 polymer ?
#
loop_
_entity_poly.entity_id
_entity_poly.type
_entity_poly.pdbx_seq_one_letter_code
_entity_poly.pdbx_strand_id
1 'polypeptide(L)'
;TFFNAAFHGGYEIVERQPHSYYFSRYPMGHEATLSFPKPDVIIRNDTEAGLLIRTSYTGVSITVKLFGDNGGRKVKRKVSHPRDVTQPPIEYIADPELDPDEEKVKVRGQVGWTVIVARITDYPDGHTKKEQRKVVYRPRVRKLRVHPCKIPKGEDGHTGEPCPEPEEEEIEDEDPPEESTESSDGEPDLDPEPPPG
;
A
#
# COMPACT_ATOMS: atom_id res chain seq x y z
N THR A 1 -6.99 -20.55 -7.95
CA THR A 1 -8.21 -19.83 -8.36
C THR A 1 -8.56 -20.18 -9.80
N PHE A 2 -9.81 -20.03 -10.21
CA PHE A 2 -10.25 -20.32 -11.59
C PHE A 2 -9.50 -19.46 -12.62
N PHE A 3 -9.39 -18.15 -12.37
CA PHE A 3 -8.63 -17.24 -13.23
C PHE A 3 -7.17 -17.67 -13.44
N ASN A 4 -6.44 -18.05 -12.39
CA ASN A 4 -5.04 -18.44 -12.54
C ASN A 4 -4.90 -19.73 -13.37
N ALA A 5 -5.79 -20.70 -13.16
CA ALA A 5 -5.76 -21.94 -13.93
C ALA A 5 -6.04 -21.67 -15.42
N ALA A 6 -7.03 -20.83 -15.74
CA ALA A 6 -7.32 -20.44 -17.12
C ALA A 6 -6.19 -19.60 -17.76
N PHE A 7 -5.67 -18.62 -17.02
CA PHE A 7 -4.59 -17.73 -17.47
C PHE A 7 -3.34 -18.54 -17.83
N HIS A 8 -2.88 -19.41 -16.92
CA HIS A 8 -1.69 -20.23 -17.15
C HIS A 8 -1.95 -21.39 -18.11
N GLY A 9 -3.19 -21.88 -18.18
CA GLY A 9 -3.60 -22.92 -19.14
C GLY A 9 -3.61 -22.47 -20.59
N GLY A 10 -3.54 -21.17 -20.87
CA GLY A 10 -3.50 -20.65 -22.25
C GLY A 10 -4.87 -20.46 -22.90
N TYR A 11 -5.94 -20.46 -22.11
CA TYR A 11 -7.31 -20.21 -22.58
C TYR A 11 -7.58 -18.71 -22.74
N GLU A 12 -8.51 -18.36 -23.62
CA GLU A 12 -8.92 -16.98 -23.84
C GLU A 12 -9.64 -16.38 -22.62
N ILE A 13 -9.23 -15.17 -22.21
CA ILE A 13 -9.84 -14.41 -21.11
C ILE A 13 -10.74 -13.34 -21.73
N VAL A 14 -12.04 -13.62 -21.79
CA VAL A 14 -13.06 -12.76 -22.43
C VAL A 14 -13.41 -11.58 -21.53
N GLU A 15 -13.73 -11.84 -20.25
CA GLU A 15 -14.04 -10.81 -19.26
C GLU A 15 -13.18 -11.01 -18.01
N ARG A 16 -12.62 -9.92 -17.52
CA ARG A 16 -11.87 -9.86 -16.26
C ARG A 16 -11.71 -8.41 -15.84
N GLN A 17 -11.97 -8.16 -14.55
CA GLN A 17 -11.68 -6.90 -13.89
C GLN A 17 -10.71 -7.14 -12.71
N PRO A 18 -9.59 -6.39 -12.61
CA PRO A 18 -8.76 -6.38 -11.41
C PRO A 18 -9.40 -5.55 -10.28
N HIS A 19 -8.92 -5.70 -9.05
CA HIS A 19 -9.32 -4.80 -7.97
C HIS A 19 -8.90 -3.36 -8.26
N SER A 20 -9.70 -2.39 -7.82
CA SER A 20 -9.35 -0.98 -7.90
C SER A 20 -8.27 -0.57 -6.89
N TYR A 21 -8.04 -1.38 -5.85
CA TYR A 21 -7.01 -1.16 -4.83
C TYR A 21 -6.01 -2.31 -4.85
N TYR A 22 -4.76 -2.01 -4.53
CA TYR A 22 -3.74 -3.04 -4.43
C TYR A 22 -3.82 -3.76 -3.09
N PHE A 23 -3.73 -5.08 -3.12
CA PHE A 23 -3.55 -5.91 -1.94
C PHE A 23 -2.26 -6.71 -2.11
N SER A 24 -1.35 -6.60 -1.12
CA SER A 24 -0.03 -7.24 -1.16
C SER A 24 -0.06 -8.76 -1.34
N ARG A 25 -1.18 -9.41 -0.99
CA ARG A 25 -1.39 -10.85 -1.20
C ARG A 25 -1.54 -11.26 -2.67
N TYR A 26 -1.71 -10.31 -3.61
CA TYR A 26 -1.82 -10.59 -5.04
C TYR A 26 -0.62 -10.04 -5.80
N PRO A 27 -0.07 -10.78 -6.79
CA PRO A 27 0.91 -10.20 -7.69
C PRO A 27 0.29 -9.02 -8.46
N MET A 28 1.06 -7.94 -8.61
CA MET A 28 0.59 -6.73 -9.31
C MET A 28 0.02 -7.05 -10.70
N GLY A 29 -1.20 -6.57 -10.93
CA GLY A 29 -1.93 -6.70 -12.18
C GLY A 29 -2.35 -8.13 -12.54
N HIS A 30 -2.21 -9.09 -11.63
CA HIS A 30 -2.57 -10.49 -11.83
C HIS A 30 -3.57 -10.97 -10.76
N GLU A 31 -4.81 -10.53 -10.95
CA GLU A 31 -5.93 -10.77 -10.04
C GLU A 31 -7.26 -10.62 -10.78
N ALA A 32 -8.33 -11.17 -10.24
CA ALA A 32 -9.66 -10.96 -10.77
C ALA A 32 -10.63 -10.72 -9.61
N THR A 33 -11.52 -9.75 -9.78
CA THR A 33 -12.65 -9.49 -8.91
C THR A 33 -13.88 -10.19 -9.48
N LEU A 34 -14.69 -10.76 -8.60
CA LEU A 34 -15.97 -11.38 -8.92
C LEU A 34 -17.00 -10.79 -7.95
N SER A 35 -18.14 -10.34 -8.45
CA SER A 35 -19.29 -9.95 -7.63
C SER A 35 -20.57 -10.22 -8.40
N PHE A 36 -21.63 -10.60 -7.72
CA PHE A 36 -22.96 -10.72 -8.33
C PHE A 36 -23.70 -9.38 -8.25
N PRO A 37 -24.34 -8.89 -9.33
CA PRO A 37 -24.43 -9.50 -10.66
C PRO A 37 -23.21 -9.29 -11.56
N LYS A 38 -22.35 -8.31 -11.28
CA LYS A 38 -21.08 -8.01 -11.96
C LYS A 38 -20.06 -7.44 -10.95
N PRO A 39 -18.74 -7.50 -11.21
CA PRO A 39 -18.07 -8.03 -12.41
C PRO A 39 -17.95 -9.56 -12.45
N ASP A 40 -17.76 -10.12 -13.66
CA ASP A 40 -17.51 -11.55 -13.87
C ASP A 40 -16.08 -11.87 -14.31
N VAL A 41 -15.76 -13.16 -14.26
CA VAL A 41 -14.61 -13.75 -14.95
C VAL A 41 -15.13 -14.71 -16.02
N ILE A 42 -15.09 -14.29 -17.28
CA ILE A 42 -15.53 -15.09 -18.42
C ILE A 42 -14.30 -15.59 -19.18
N ILE A 43 -14.23 -16.91 -19.33
CA ILE A 43 -13.18 -17.62 -20.07
C ILE A 43 -13.84 -18.36 -21.22
N ARG A 44 -13.19 -18.36 -22.39
CA ARG A 44 -13.59 -19.18 -23.53
C ARG A 44 -12.61 -20.33 -23.69
N ASN A 45 -13.14 -21.55 -23.84
CA ASN A 45 -12.35 -22.66 -24.36
C ASN A 45 -12.25 -22.51 -25.88
N ASP A 46 -11.13 -21.98 -26.35
CA ASP A 46 -10.81 -21.71 -27.75
C ASP A 46 -9.89 -22.80 -28.34
N THR A 47 -9.98 -24.03 -27.82
CA THR A 47 -9.25 -25.21 -28.31
C THR A 47 -10.23 -26.21 -28.94
N GLU A 48 -9.70 -27.16 -29.72
CA GLU A 48 -10.51 -28.23 -30.33
C GLU A 48 -10.89 -29.32 -29.32
N ALA A 49 -10.24 -29.34 -28.15
CA ALA A 49 -10.45 -30.36 -27.13
C ALA A 49 -11.49 -29.95 -26.09
N GLY A 50 -12.18 -30.95 -25.55
CA GLY A 50 -13.01 -30.77 -24.36
C GLY A 50 -12.18 -30.32 -23.16
N LEU A 51 -12.76 -29.47 -22.32
CA LEU A 51 -12.13 -28.98 -21.09
C LEU A 51 -12.91 -29.48 -19.87
N LEU A 52 -12.31 -30.40 -19.12
CA LEU A 52 -12.83 -30.84 -17.82
C LEU A 52 -12.33 -29.92 -16.71
N ILE A 53 -13.25 -29.27 -16.02
CA ILE A 53 -12.95 -28.44 -14.84
C ILE A 53 -13.27 -29.25 -13.59
N ARG A 54 -12.27 -29.47 -12.75
CA ARG A 54 -12.42 -30.15 -11.46
C ARG A 54 -12.05 -29.21 -10.33
N THR A 55 -12.96 -29.05 -9.38
CA THR A 55 -12.77 -28.22 -8.20
C THR A 55 -12.82 -29.06 -6.92
N SER A 56 -12.05 -28.66 -5.92
CA SER A 56 -12.13 -29.21 -4.56
C SER A 56 -11.83 -28.11 -3.55
N TYR A 57 -12.28 -28.25 -2.31
CA TYR A 57 -12.07 -27.25 -1.27
C TYR A 57 -11.83 -27.89 0.10
N THR A 58 -11.27 -27.10 0.99
CA THR A 58 -11.19 -27.33 2.44
C THR A 58 -11.80 -26.12 3.16
N GLY A 59 -11.77 -26.09 4.50
CA GLY A 59 -12.22 -24.92 5.25
C GLY A 59 -11.44 -23.63 4.94
N VAL A 60 -10.23 -23.73 4.38
CA VAL A 60 -9.33 -22.57 4.15
C VAL A 60 -8.75 -22.50 2.74
N SER A 61 -9.12 -23.41 1.83
CA SER A 61 -8.52 -23.48 0.49
C SER A 61 -9.50 -23.97 -0.56
N ILE A 62 -9.31 -23.49 -1.80
CA ILE A 62 -10.00 -23.96 -2.99
C ILE A 62 -8.97 -24.29 -4.05
N THR A 63 -9.03 -25.50 -4.59
CA THR A 63 -8.22 -25.98 -5.70
C THR A 63 -9.08 -26.05 -6.96
N VAL A 64 -8.55 -25.54 -8.07
CA VAL A 64 -9.18 -25.61 -9.39
C VAL A 64 -8.17 -26.23 -10.34
N LYS A 65 -8.57 -27.31 -11.02
CA LYS A 65 -7.79 -28.00 -12.04
C LYS A 65 -8.55 -27.99 -13.36
N LEU A 66 -7.84 -27.69 -14.44
CA LEU A 66 -8.34 -27.72 -15.80
C LEU A 66 -7.59 -28.86 -16.51
N PHE A 67 -8.34 -29.86 -16.98
CA PHE A 67 -7.82 -30.99 -17.74
C PHE A 67 -8.34 -30.90 -19.17
N GLY A 68 -7.43 -30.84 -20.13
CA GLY A 68 -7.74 -30.73 -21.54
C GLY A 68 -6.45 -30.58 -22.33
N ASP A 69 -6.56 -30.60 -23.65
CA ASP A 69 -5.46 -30.23 -24.53
C ASP A 69 -5.52 -28.73 -24.80
N ASN A 70 -4.47 -28.02 -24.40
CA ASN A 70 -4.34 -26.59 -24.65
C ASN A 70 -3.70 -26.27 -26.01
N GLY A 71 -3.50 -27.28 -26.86
CA GLY A 71 -2.85 -27.13 -28.16
C GLY A 71 -1.37 -26.78 -28.03
N GLY A 72 -0.69 -27.29 -27.00
CA GLY A 72 0.74 -27.05 -26.75
C GLY A 72 1.14 -25.61 -26.39
N ARG A 73 0.15 -24.75 -26.08
CA ARG A 73 0.38 -23.33 -25.73
C ARG A 73 1.20 -23.20 -24.45
N LYS A 74 2.13 -22.23 -24.42
CA LYS A 74 2.93 -21.88 -23.23
C LYS A 74 2.74 -20.42 -22.88
N VAL A 75 2.34 -20.12 -21.64
CA VAL A 75 2.04 -18.75 -21.19
C VAL A 75 3.12 -18.20 -20.27
N LYS A 76 3.60 -17.00 -20.58
CA LYS A 76 4.47 -16.17 -19.73
C LYS A 76 3.77 -14.87 -19.35
N ARG A 77 4.09 -14.34 -18.17
CA ARG A 77 3.62 -13.03 -17.70
C ARG A 77 4.81 -12.08 -17.53
N LYS A 78 4.67 -10.85 -18.00
CA LYS A 78 5.56 -9.72 -17.65
C LYS A 78 4.74 -8.58 -17.06
N VAL A 79 5.32 -7.86 -16.10
CA VAL A 79 4.70 -6.69 -15.47
C VAL A 79 5.73 -5.55 -15.50
N SER A 80 5.30 -4.34 -15.82
CA SER A 80 6.16 -3.15 -15.75
C SER A 80 6.46 -2.77 -14.31
N HIS A 81 7.45 -1.90 -14.11
CA HIS A 81 7.55 -1.13 -12.87
C HIS A 81 6.29 -0.28 -12.66
N PRO A 82 5.90 0.00 -11.40
CA PRO A 82 4.91 1.01 -11.08
C PRO A 82 5.24 2.37 -11.70
N ARG A 83 4.21 3.06 -12.19
CA ARG A 83 4.30 4.41 -12.75
C ARG A 83 3.04 5.21 -12.43
N ASP A 84 3.02 6.50 -12.77
CA ASP A 84 1.87 7.37 -12.56
C ASP A 84 1.40 7.34 -11.08
N VAL A 85 2.36 7.49 -10.17
CA VAL A 85 2.11 7.39 -8.72
C VAL A 85 1.22 8.53 -8.26
N THR A 86 0.19 8.23 -7.49
CA THR A 86 -0.77 9.21 -6.96
C THR A 86 -0.77 9.13 -5.44
N GLN A 87 -0.59 10.26 -4.76
CA GLN A 87 -0.62 10.33 -3.29
C GLN A 87 -2.04 10.10 -2.76
N PRO A 88 -2.18 9.54 -1.55
CA PRO A 88 -3.48 9.39 -0.92
C PRO A 88 -4.09 10.77 -0.61
N PRO A 89 -5.38 11.00 -0.95
CA PRO A 89 -6.09 12.15 -0.41
C PRO A 89 -6.14 12.04 1.11
N ILE A 90 -6.12 13.18 1.77
CA ILE A 90 -6.22 13.28 3.22
C ILE A 90 -7.68 13.51 3.59
N GLU A 91 -8.16 12.80 4.60
CA GLU A 91 -9.46 13.03 5.24
C GLU A 91 -9.18 13.40 6.70
N TYR A 92 -9.67 14.56 7.13
CA TYR A 92 -9.50 15.03 8.49
C TYR A 92 -10.65 14.53 9.37
N ILE A 93 -10.32 14.15 10.60
CA ILE A 93 -11.26 13.75 11.64
C ILE A 93 -11.07 14.75 12.78
N ALA A 94 -12.08 15.59 12.99
CA ALA A 94 -12.09 16.55 14.08
C ALA A 94 -11.95 15.86 15.44
N ASP A 95 -11.02 16.33 16.24
CA ASP A 95 -10.70 15.77 17.54
C ASP A 95 -10.29 16.89 18.51
N PRO A 96 -11.26 17.47 19.25
CA PRO A 96 -11.01 18.62 20.13
C PRO A 96 -10.15 18.27 21.35
N GLU A 97 -9.88 16.98 21.59
CA GLU A 97 -8.99 16.50 22.66
C GLU A 97 -7.50 16.58 22.28
N LEU A 98 -7.16 16.85 21.01
CA LEU A 98 -5.77 17.04 20.58
C LEU A 98 -5.35 18.49 20.73
N ASP A 99 -4.14 18.72 21.19
CA ASP A 99 -3.53 20.04 21.09
C ASP A 99 -3.48 20.48 19.63
N PRO A 100 -3.58 21.80 19.34
CA PRO A 100 -3.58 22.30 17.97
C PRO A 100 -2.39 21.80 17.14
N ASP A 101 -1.21 21.68 17.73
CA ASP A 101 -0.01 21.25 17.01
C ASP A 101 0.19 19.71 16.98
N GLU A 102 -0.74 18.95 17.57
CA GLU A 102 -0.76 17.49 17.50
C GLU A 102 -1.57 16.97 16.29
N GLU A 103 -0.97 16.03 15.55
CA GLU A 103 -1.66 15.23 14.53
C GLU A 103 -1.51 13.74 14.85
N LYS A 104 -2.63 13.00 14.86
CA LYS A 104 -2.62 11.54 15.03
C LYS A 104 -3.09 10.82 13.76
N VAL A 105 -2.21 10.02 13.14
CA VAL A 105 -2.57 9.21 11.97
C VAL A 105 -3.50 8.05 12.37
N LYS A 106 -4.77 8.12 11.98
CA LYS A 106 -5.75 7.03 12.19
C LYS A 106 -5.65 5.95 11.12
N VAL A 107 -5.46 6.35 9.86
CA VAL A 107 -5.28 5.44 8.72
C VAL A 107 -4.13 5.96 7.86
N ARG A 108 -3.09 5.15 7.64
CA ARG A 108 -1.91 5.56 6.84
C ARG A 108 -2.21 5.86 5.37
N GLY A 109 -3.33 5.34 4.86
CA GLY A 109 -3.66 5.38 3.44
C GLY A 109 -2.82 4.42 2.61
N GLN A 110 -2.99 4.49 1.29
CA GLN A 110 -2.22 3.71 0.32
C GLN A 110 -1.99 4.61 -0.90
N VAL A 111 -0.75 4.71 -1.38
CA VAL A 111 -0.47 5.38 -2.66
C VAL A 111 -1.11 4.61 -3.82
N GLY A 112 -1.57 5.32 -4.85
CA GLY A 112 -2.05 4.73 -6.10
C GLY A 112 -0.91 4.65 -7.13
N TRP A 113 -1.04 3.76 -8.10
CA TRP A 113 -0.10 3.65 -9.23
C TRP A 113 -0.70 2.85 -10.39
N THR A 114 -0.04 2.91 -11.53
CA THR A 114 -0.36 2.15 -12.74
C THR A 114 0.71 1.09 -13.02
N VAL A 115 0.30 -0.08 -13.52
CA VAL A 115 1.19 -1.07 -14.14
C VAL A 115 0.67 -1.50 -15.50
N ILE A 116 1.59 -1.90 -16.40
CA ILE A 116 1.26 -2.60 -17.64
C ILE A 116 1.58 -4.08 -17.47
N VAL A 117 0.58 -4.93 -17.71
CA VAL A 117 0.73 -6.39 -17.66
C VAL A 117 0.70 -6.93 -19.07
N ALA A 118 1.69 -7.74 -19.42
CA ALA A 118 1.73 -8.49 -20.66
C ALA A 118 1.51 -9.99 -20.38
N ARG A 119 0.55 -10.59 -21.08
CA ARG A 119 0.43 -12.04 -21.24
C ARG A 119 1.03 -12.40 -22.59
N ILE A 120 1.97 -13.33 -22.60
CA ILE A 120 2.68 -13.77 -23.79
C ILE A 120 2.39 -15.26 -23.94
N THR A 121 1.78 -15.66 -25.05
CA THR A 121 1.44 -17.05 -25.35
C THR A 121 2.24 -17.49 -26.55
N ASP A 122 3.12 -18.47 -26.35
CA ASP A 122 3.88 -19.13 -27.40
C ASP A 122 3.10 -20.35 -27.89
N TYR A 123 2.98 -20.51 -29.21
CA TYR A 123 2.25 -21.60 -29.88
C TYR A 123 3.22 -22.61 -30.53
N PRO A 124 2.79 -23.87 -30.77
CA PRO A 124 3.66 -24.91 -31.32
C PRO A 124 4.17 -24.67 -32.74
N ASP A 125 3.42 -23.92 -33.56
CA ASP A 125 3.80 -23.51 -34.92
C ASP A 125 4.84 -22.37 -34.94
N GLY A 126 5.28 -21.91 -33.76
CA GLY A 126 6.30 -20.90 -33.59
C GLY A 126 5.78 -19.46 -33.46
N HIS A 127 4.47 -19.21 -33.63
CA HIS A 127 3.95 -17.86 -33.43
C HIS A 127 3.79 -17.51 -31.94
N THR A 128 3.86 -16.21 -31.63
CA THR A 128 3.65 -15.70 -30.27
C THR A 128 2.56 -14.63 -30.28
N LYS A 129 1.56 -14.79 -29.41
CA LYS A 129 0.55 -13.76 -29.13
C LYS A 129 0.94 -12.97 -27.88
N LYS A 130 0.95 -11.63 -27.98
CA LYS A 130 1.17 -10.73 -26.83
C LYS A 130 -0.06 -9.88 -26.58
N GLU A 131 -0.60 -9.98 -25.38
CA GLU A 131 -1.77 -9.23 -24.91
C GLU A 131 -1.31 -8.29 -23.79
N GLN A 132 -1.55 -6.99 -23.93
CA GLN A 132 -1.19 -6.00 -22.91
C GLN A 132 -2.44 -5.35 -22.31
N ARG A 133 -2.44 -5.15 -20.99
CA ARG A 133 -3.49 -4.43 -20.28
C ARG A 133 -2.89 -3.45 -19.29
N LYS A 134 -3.48 -2.26 -19.22
CA LYS A 134 -3.23 -1.25 -18.19
C LYS A 134 -4.07 -1.58 -16.96
N VAL A 135 -3.45 -1.65 -15.79
CA VAL A 135 -4.11 -1.79 -14.49
C VAL A 135 -3.79 -0.56 -13.67
N VAL A 136 -4.83 0.09 -13.14
CA VAL A 136 -4.71 1.29 -12.32
C VAL A 136 -5.18 0.96 -10.91
N TYR A 137 -4.28 1.09 -9.95
CA TYR A 137 -4.60 1.04 -8.53
C TYR A 137 -4.84 2.45 -8.01
N ARG A 138 -6.03 2.67 -7.47
CA ARG A 138 -6.42 3.92 -6.83
C ARG A 138 -5.72 4.05 -5.48
N PRO A 139 -5.36 5.28 -5.08
CA PRO A 139 -4.93 5.49 -3.72
C PRO A 139 -6.08 5.27 -2.73
N ARG A 140 -5.76 4.93 -1.48
CA ARG A 140 -6.70 4.91 -0.36
C ARG A 140 -6.45 6.11 0.55
N VAL A 141 -7.54 6.73 0.99
CA VAL A 141 -7.51 7.88 1.90
C VAL A 141 -6.58 7.66 3.10
N ARG A 142 -5.77 8.68 3.40
CA ARG A 142 -5.05 8.80 4.68
C ARG A 142 -5.99 9.55 5.63
N LYS A 143 -6.30 8.98 6.80
CA LYS A 143 -7.16 9.64 7.78
C LYS A 143 -6.33 10.19 8.93
N LEU A 144 -6.51 11.47 9.21
CA LEU A 144 -5.77 12.21 10.24
C LEU A 144 -6.74 12.73 11.29
N ARG A 145 -6.48 12.46 12.56
CA ARG A 145 -7.13 13.17 13.66
C ARG A 145 -6.32 14.44 13.92
N VAL A 146 -7.00 15.57 13.94
CA VAL A 146 -6.44 16.89 14.20
C VAL A 146 -7.41 17.71 15.04
N HIS A 147 -6.90 18.69 15.76
CA HIS A 147 -7.76 19.68 16.41
C HIS A 147 -8.64 20.39 15.35
N PRO A 148 -9.95 20.64 15.61
CA PRO A 148 -10.88 21.20 14.62
C PRO A 148 -10.41 22.50 13.95
N CYS A 149 -9.68 23.36 14.69
CA CYS A 149 -9.13 24.61 14.18
C CYS A 149 -8.08 24.44 13.06
N LYS A 150 -7.41 23.27 12.99
CA LYS A 150 -6.39 22.99 11.96
C LYS A 150 -6.97 22.35 10.70
N ILE A 151 -8.28 22.06 10.67
CA ILE A 151 -8.92 21.50 9.48
C ILE A 151 -8.92 22.56 8.37
N PRO A 152 -8.36 22.29 7.17
CA PRO A 152 -8.30 23.26 6.09
C PRO A 152 -9.67 23.70 5.58
N LYS A 153 -9.76 24.93 5.08
CA LYS A 153 -10.99 25.45 4.45
C LYS A 153 -11.40 24.58 3.27
N GLY A 154 -12.66 24.13 3.26
CA GLY A 154 -13.22 23.29 2.21
C GLY A 154 -13.18 21.79 2.51
N GLU A 155 -12.54 21.39 3.61
CA GLU A 155 -12.61 20.03 4.14
C GLU A 155 -13.76 19.90 5.14
N ASP A 156 -14.31 18.70 5.26
CA ASP A 156 -15.37 18.40 6.23
C ASP A 156 -14.87 18.60 7.66
N GLY A 157 -15.64 19.33 8.47
CA GLY A 157 -15.29 19.65 9.87
C GLY A 157 -14.52 20.96 10.07
N HIS A 158 -14.25 21.73 9.01
CA HIS A 158 -13.68 23.07 9.14
C HIS A 158 -14.62 24.01 9.92
N THR A 159 -14.15 24.54 11.06
CA THR A 159 -14.94 25.46 11.89
C THR A 159 -14.72 26.94 11.53
N GLY A 160 -13.56 27.27 10.93
CA GLY A 160 -13.16 28.65 10.67
C GLY A 160 -12.69 29.43 11.91
N GLU A 161 -12.68 28.79 13.07
CA GLU A 161 -12.22 29.37 14.33
C GLU A 161 -10.70 29.35 14.42
N PRO A 162 -10.07 30.39 15.01
CA PRO A 162 -8.64 30.39 15.25
C PRO A 162 -8.26 29.27 16.23
N CYS A 163 -7.05 28.74 16.09
CA CYS A 163 -6.54 27.79 17.07
C CYS A 163 -6.30 28.46 18.42
N PRO A 164 -6.55 27.78 19.54
CA PRO A 164 -6.12 28.28 20.83
C PRO A 164 -4.60 28.47 20.80
N GLU A 165 -4.14 29.60 21.33
CA GLU A 165 -2.71 29.86 21.49
C GLU A 165 -2.19 28.91 22.57
N PRO A 166 -1.01 28.28 22.37
CA PRO A 166 -0.39 27.52 23.46
C PRO A 166 -0.17 28.47 24.64
N GLU A 167 -0.61 28.07 25.83
CA GLU A 167 -0.26 28.79 27.06
C GLU A 167 1.28 28.80 27.13
N GLU A 168 1.88 29.99 27.18
CA GLU A 168 3.32 30.12 27.43
C GLU A 168 3.58 29.43 28.77
N GLU A 169 4.38 28.37 28.78
CA GLU A 169 4.90 27.81 30.02
C GLU A 169 5.68 28.94 30.71
N GLU A 170 5.12 29.51 31.78
CA GLU A 170 5.88 30.33 32.71
C GLU A 170 7.00 29.44 33.23
N ILE A 171 8.21 29.65 32.70
CA ILE A 171 9.43 29.13 33.29
C ILE A 171 9.51 29.86 34.64
N GLU A 172 9.04 29.22 35.70
CA GLU A 172 9.40 29.63 37.05
C GLU A 172 10.92 29.53 37.11
N ASP A 173 11.60 30.69 37.09
CA ASP A 173 13.01 30.82 37.38
C ASP A 173 13.23 30.23 38.78
N GLU A 174 13.58 28.94 38.89
CA GLU A 174 14.07 28.37 40.14
C GLU A 174 15.36 29.11 40.50
N ASP A 175 15.31 29.90 41.57
CA ASP A 175 16.46 30.61 42.15
C ASP A 175 17.69 29.68 42.25
N PRO A 176 18.88 30.14 41.84
CA PRO A 176 20.09 29.33 41.96
C PRO A 176 20.36 29.03 43.45
N PRO A 177 20.80 27.81 43.80
CA PRO A 177 21.10 27.47 45.19
C PRO A 177 22.23 28.34 45.74
N GLU A 178 22.04 28.88 46.95
CA GLU A 178 23.05 29.65 47.68
C GLU A 178 24.37 28.85 47.81
N GLU A 179 25.45 29.45 47.32
CA GLU A 179 26.81 28.94 47.40
C GLU A 179 27.32 29.03 48.85
N SER A 180 27.31 27.92 49.58
CA SER A 180 27.99 27.82 50.88
C SER A 180 29.49 27.64 50.64
N THR A 181 30.24 28.72 50.87
CA THR A 181 31.70 28.74 50.91
C THR A 181 32.22 27.88 52.07
N GLU A 182 32.91 26.78 51.79
CA GLU A 182 33.88 26.19 52.72
C GLU A 182 35.26 26.17 52.07
N SER A 183 36.16 26.89 52.73
CA SER A 183 37.59 27.02 52.46
C SER A 183 38.36 25.78 52.87
N SER A 184 39.23 25.27 52.00
CA SER A 184 40.42 24.51 52.43
C SER A 184 41.62 24.87 51.55
N ASP A 185 42.62 25.44 52.22
CA ASP A 185 43.93 25.86 51.75
C ASP A 185 44.81 24.74 51.16
N GLY A 186 45.67 25.14 50.20
CA GLY A 186 47.04 24.64 49.95
C GLY A 186 47.17 23.31 49.20
N GLU A 187 48.05 23.12 48.21
CA GLU A 187 49.17 23.86 47.61
C GLU A 187 49.46 23.16 46.25
N PRO A 188 50.18 23.76 45.29
CA PRO A 188 50.16 23.36 43.89
C PRO A 188 51.20 22.28 43.58
N ASP A 189 51.12 21.74 42.35
CA ASP A 189 52.24 21.59 41.40
C ASP A 189 52.27 20.29 40.56
N LEU A 190 52.37 20.54 39.25
CA LEU A 190 53.06 19.79 38.19
C LEU A 190 52.27 18.79 37.31
N ASP A 191 51.86 19.31 36.15
CA ASP A 191 51.83 18.57 34.88
C ASP A 191 53.29 18.37 34.37
N PRO A 192 53.62 17.27 33.67
CA PRO A 192 53.45 17.29 32.20
C PRO A 192 53.10 15.96 31.50
N GLU A 193 52.25 16.11 30.48
CA GLU A 193 52.14 15.46 29.15
C GLU A 193 52.09 13.91 28.93
N PRO A 194 51.27 13.44 27.94
CA PRO A 194 51.17 12.03 27.46
C PRO A 194 52.25 11.73 26.38
N PRO A 195 52.48 10.49 25.82
CA PRO A 195 51.53 9.49 25.27
C PRO A 195 52.09 8.01 25.27
N PRO A 196 51.83 7.11 24.28
CA PRO A 196 50.59 6.50 23.78
C PRO A 196 50.53 4.96 24.01
N GLY A 197 49.36 4.33 23.80
CA GLY A 197 49.19 2.87 23.70
C GLY A 197 47.91 2.50 22.97
#